data_AF-A0A356R6B1-F1
#
_entry.id   AF-A0A356R6B1-F1
#
_cell.length_a   1.000
_cell.length_b   1.000
_cell.length_c   1.000
_cell.angle_alpha   90.00
_cell.angle_beta   90.00
_cell.angle_gamma   90.00
#
_symmetry.space_group_name_H-M   'P 1'
#
loop_
_entity.id
_entity.type
_entity.pdbx_description
1 polymer ?
#
loop_
_entity_poly.entity_id
_entity_poly.type
_entity_poly.pdbx_seq_one_letter_code
_entity_poly.pdbx_strand_id
1 'polypeptide(L)'
;MHLSSFSLFTSHAFLLTLYENSVMSNQSFSSDPNVTRELALLRQELAELRAVQAMHQEARDGLEAIEQQLAGIIHSAMDAIIIIDDDHRIVIFNAAAEEIFQCSADEAVGNTLDQFIPLPLRSAHREHIRRFAETGETSRRMGANMEISGLRRNGETFPLEASISQTEQSGKRWLTVILRDISRRKQNEERVSYLGRILDESVNEVYVFDATTLRFIQVNKGARDNIGYSLGELFLMTPLDLKPDVSTDQYLELLSPLRTGEREQV
;
A
#
# COMPACT_ATOMS: atom_id res chain seq x y z
N MET A 1 -49.54 11.04 -12.40
CA MET A 1 -50.06 9.87 -13.13
C MET A 1 -49.65 8.62 -12.36
N HIS A 2 -50.51 8.21 -11.43
CA HIS A 2 -50.41 6.99 -10.63
C HIS A 2 -51.59 6.12 -11.03
N LEU A 3 -51.38 4.84 -11.36
CA LEU A 3 -52.31 3.70 -11.21
C LEU A 3 -51.85 2.54 -12.11
N SER A 4 -50.95 1.69 -11.61
CA SER A 4 -50.67 0.38 -12.20
C SER A 4 -50.09 -0.58 -11.15
N SER A 5 -50.80 -0.76 -10.04
CA SER A 5 -50.36 -1.66 -8.95
C SER A 5 -51.47 -2.50 -8.31
N PHE A 6 -52.66 -2.60 -8.91
CA PHE A 6 -53.81 -3.24 -8.26
C PHE A 6 -54.32 -4.55 -8.90
N SER A 7 -53.64 -5.10 -9.93
CA SER A 7 -54.17 -6.24 -10.69
C SER A 7 -53.52 -7.60 -10.39
N LEU A 8 -52.46 -7.68 -9.57
CA LEU A 8 -51.75 -8.95 -9.29
C LEU A 8 -52.06 -9.55 -7.92
N PHE A 9 -52.59 -8.78 -6.98
CA PHE A 9 -52.93 -9.27 -5.63
C PHE A 9 -54.27 -10.02 -5.57
N THR A 10 -55.22 -9.69 -6.44
CA THR A 10 -56.54 -10.35 -6.48
C THR A 10 -56.50 -11.75 -7.07
N SER A 11 -55.53 -12.07 -7.95
CA SER A 11 -55.45 -13.38 -8.59
C SER A 11 -54.81 -14.45 -7.69
N HIS A 12 -53.92 -14.07 -6.77
CA HIS A 12 -53.30 -15.01 -5.83
C HIS A 12 -54.23 -15.35 -4.65
N ALA A 13 -54.99 -14.37 -4.16
CA ALA A 13 -55.99 -14.57 -3.11
C ALA A 13 -57.15 -15.48 -3.59
N PHE A 14 -57.56 -15.38 -4.86
CA PHE A 14 -58.64 -16.19 -5.45
C PHE A 14 -58.23 -17.65 -5.70
N LEU A 15 -56.96 -17.89 -6.07
CA LEU A 15 -56.42 -19.25 -6.20
C LEU A 15 -56.21 -19.93 -4.85
N LEU A 16 -55.77 -19.19 -3.81
CA LEU A 16 -55.68 -19.71 -2.44
C LEU A 16 -57.06 -20.06 -1.86
N THR A 17 -58.08 -19.22 -2.08
CA THR A 17 -59.45 -19.52 -1.60
C THR A 17 -60.13 -20.66 -2.38
N LEU A 18 -59.84 -20.83 -3.68
CA LEU A 18 -60.31 -22.00 -4.43
C LEU A 18 -59.58 -23.29 -4.02
N TYR A 19 -58.29 -23.21 -3.67
CA TYR A 19 -57.53 -24.34 -3.14
C TYR A 19 -58.00 -24.71 -1.72
N GLU A 20 -58.24 -23.74 -0.84
CA GLU A 20 -58.80 -23.97 0.50
C GLU A 20 -60.24 -24.51 0.45
N ASN A 21 -61.09 -24.02 -0.47
CA ASN A 21 -62.45 -24.56 -0.65
C ASN A 21 -62.47 -25.96 -1.30
N SER A 22 -61.50 -26.29 -2.16
CA SER A 22 -61.30 -27.64 -2.68
C SER A 22 -60.79 -28.62 -1.61
N VAL A 23 -60.05 -28.14 -0.61
CA VAL A 23 -59.56 -28.95 0.52
C VAL A 23 -60.66 -29.18 1.56
N MET A 24 -61.55 -28.21 1.79
CA MET A 24 -62.68 -28.33 2.73
C MET A 24 -63.80 -29.27 2.25
N SER A 25 -63.99 -29.42 0.93
CA SER A 25 -65.06 -30.25 0.34
C SER A 25 -64.63 -31.70 0.03
N ASN A 26 -63.36 -32.04 0.22
CA ASN A 26 -62.80 -33.34 -0.16
C ASN A 26 -62.24 -34.11 1.05
N GLN A 27 -63.06 -34.29 2.10
CA GLN A 27 -62.72 -35.08 3.29
C GLN A 27 -62.55 -36.59 3.02
N SER A 28 -62.75 -37.06 1.78
CA SER A 28 -62.64 -38.47 1.42
C SER A 28 -61.34 -38.85 0.71
N PHE A 29 -60.46 -37.90 0.39
CA PHE A 29 -59.14 -38.15 -0.22
C PHE A 29 -57.98 -38.14 0.78
N SER A 30 -58.16 -37.65 2.01
CA SER A 30 -57.09 -37.56 3.02
C SER A 30 -56.70 -38.91 3.66
N SER A 31 -57.41 -39.98 3.32
CA SER A 31 -57.19 -41.33 3.83
C SER A 31 -56.64 -42.30 2.79
N ASP A 32 -56.35 -41.86 1.55
CA ASP A 32 -55.63 -42.69 0.58
C ASP A 32 -54.14 -42.77 0.98
N PRO A 33 -53.64 -43.96 1.39
CA PRO A 33 -52.27 -44.12 1.87
C PRO A 33 -51.23 -43.75 0.81
N ASN A 34 -51.57 -43.90 -0.48
CA ASN A 34 -50.65 -43.57 -1.58
C ASN A 34 -50.47 -42.06 -1.74
N VAL A 35 -51.57 -41.29 -1.74
CA VAL A 35 -51.53 -39.82 -1.83
C VAL A 35 -50.79 -39.22 -0.63
N THR A 36 -51.03 -39.77 0.57
CA THR A 36 -50.36 -39.32 1.80
C THR A 36 -48.85 -39.56 1.74
N ARG A 37 -48.43 -40.71 1.20
CA ARG A 37 -47.02 -41.07 1.03
C ARG A 37 -46.32 -40.21 -0.02
N GLU A 38 -46.97 -39.95 -1.15
CA GLU A 38 -46.44 -39.11 -2.23
C GLU A 38 -46.28 -37.65 -1.79
N LEU A 39 -47.26 -37.11 -1.04
CA LEU A 39 -47.18 -35.77 -0.46
C LEU A 39 -46.05 -35.64 0.57
N ALA A 40 -45.79 -36.70 1.35
CA ALA A 40 -44.69 -36.72 2.31
C ALA A 40 -43.32 -36.72 1.61
N LEU A 41 -43.17 -37.49 0.53
CA LEU A 41 -41.96 -37.51 -0.29
C LEU A 41 -41.69 -36.14 -0.94
N LEU A 42 -42.70 -35.52 -1.55
CA LEU A 42 -42.60 -34.17 -2.12
C LEU A 42 -42.22 -33.11 -1.09
N ARG A 43 -42.76 -33.19 0.13
CA ARG A 43 -42.39 -32.27 1.23
C ARG A 43 -40.94 -32.47 1.65
N GLN A 44 -40.48 -33.71 1.71
CA GLN A 44 -39.09 -34.02 2.02
C GLN A 44 -38.15 -33.47 0.94
N GLU A 45 -38.44 -33.74 -0.34
CA GLU A 45 -37.64 -33.25 -1.47
C GLU A 45 -37.60 -31.71 -1.52
N LEU A 46 -38.74 -31.05 -1.26
CA LEU A 46 -38.80 -29.58 -1.16
C LEU A 46 -37.98 -29.05 0.01
N ALA A 47 -37.93 -29.76 1.14
CA ALA A 47 -37.11 -29.38 2.30
C ALA A 47 -35.61 -29.52 1.99
N GLU A 48 -35.21 -30.61 1.32
CA GLU A 48 -33.83 -30.84 0.86
C GLU A 48 -33.39 -29.75 -0.13
N LEU A 49 -34.24 -29.43 -1.11
CA LEU A 49 -33.93 -28.39 -2.11
C LEU A 49 -33.79 -27.00 -1.47
N ARG A 50 -34.65 -26.66 -0.50
CA ARG A 50 -34.53 -25.41 0.26
C ARG A 50 -33.25 -25.35 1.09
N ALA A 51 -32.85 -26.46 1.71
CA ALA A 51 -31.60 -26.52 2.47
C ALA A 51 -30.39 -26.29 1.55
N VAL A 52 -30.36 -26.92 0.38
CA VAL A 52 -29.30 -26.72 -0.63
C VAL A 52 -29.28 -25.27 -1.13
N GLN A 53 -30.43 -24.66 -1.40
CA GLN A 53 -30.52 -23.26 -1.79
C GLN A 53 -30.02 -22.31 -0.70
N ALA A 54 -30.37 -22.56 0.57
CA ALA A 54 -29.90 -21.77 1.70
C ALA A 54 -28.37 -21.86 1.83
N MET A 55 -27.80 -23.06 1.73
CA MET A 55 -26.35 -23.27 1.75
C MET A 55 -25.64 -22.55 0.59
N HIS A 56 -26.21 -22.59 -0.62
CA HIS A 56 -25.64 -21.85 -1.76
C HIS A 56 -25.71 -20.33 -1.57
N GLN A 57 -26.80 -19.82 -0.98
CA GLN A 57 -26.92 -18.40 -0.70
C GLN A 57 -25.92 -17.96 0.36
N GLU A 58 -25.81 -18.69 1.47
CA GLU A 58 -24.80 -18.41 2.52
C GLU A 58 -23.37 -18.45 1.96
N ALA A 59 -23.07 -19.41 1.09
CA ALA A 59 -21.76 -19.48 0.45
C ALA A 59 -21.49 -18.30 -0.49
N ARG A 60 -22.51 -17.82 -1.22
CA ARG A 60 -22.40 -16.63 -2.08
C ARG A 60 -22.21 -15.36 -1.26
N ASP A 61 -23.04 -15.16 -0.24
CA ASP A 61 -22.95 -14.00 0.64
C ASP A 61 -21.59 -13.96 1.36
N GLY A 62 -21.09 -15.12 1.80
CA GLY A 62 -19.76 -15.25 2.38
C GLY A 62 -18.63 -14.92 1.39
N LEU A 63 -18.75 -15.36 0.13
CA LEU A 63 -17.78 -15.04 -0.91
C LEU A 63 -17.78 -13.53 -1.23
N GLU A 64 -18.95 -12.93 -1.43
CA GLU A 64 -19.09 -11.50 -1.69
C GLU A 64 -18.52 -10.65 -0.55
N ALA A 65 -18.75 -11.05 0.71
CA ALA A 65 -18.18 -10.36 1.87
C ALA A 65 -16.65 -10.40 1.89
N ILE A 66 -16.05 -11.56 1.57
CA ILE A 66 -14.59 -11.70 1.49
C ILE A 66 -14.02 -10.88 0.32
N GLU A 67 -14.66 -10.92 -0.85
CA GLU A 67 -14.25 -10.14 -2.01
C GLU A 67 -14.27 -8.64 -1.73
N GLN A 68 -15.34 -8.13 -1.11
CA GLN A 68 -15.44 -6.72 -0.71
C GLN A 68 -14.38 -6.35 0.32
N GLN A 69 -14.12 -7.22 1.30
CA GLN A 69 -13.08 -6.98 2.29
C GLN A 69 -11.69 -6.92 1.67
N LEU A 70 -11.36 -7.85 0.77
CA LEU A 70 -10.07 -7.87 0.06
C LEU A 70 -9.92 -6.65 -0.84
N ALA A 71 -10.96 -6.27 -1.58
CA ALA A 71 -10.96 -5.07 -2.41
C ALA A 71 -10.72 -3.80 -1.56
N GLY A 72 -11.36 -3.71 -0.39
CA GLY A 72 -11.15 -2.61 0.56
C GLY A 72 -9.72 -2.53 1.10
N ILE A 73 -9.11 -3.67 1.42
CA ILE A 73 -7.70 -3.74 1.87
C ILE A 73 -6.75 -3.28 0.75
N ILE A 74 -6.93 -3.78 -0.47
CA ILE A 74 -6.08 -3.41 -1.62
C ILE A 74 -6.21 -1.91 -1.94
N HIS A 75 -7.44 -1.39 -1.92
CA HIS A 75 -7.72 0.00 -2.25
C HIS A 75 -7.20 0.97 -1.17
N SER A 76 -7.25 0.60 0.11
CA SER A 76 -6.77 1.43 1.22
C SER A 76 -5.27 1.29 1.52
N ALA A 77 -4.57 0.40 0.81
CA ALA A 77 -3.13 0.24 0.98
C ALA A 77 -2.37 1.53 0.60
N MET A 78 -1.44 1.94 1.48
CA MET A 78 -0.59 3.11 1.24
C MET A 78 0.45 2.89 0.14
N ASP A 79 0.91 1.65 0.00
CA ASP A 79 1.86 1.28 -1.05
C ASP A 79 1.09 0.89 -2.33
N ALA A 80 1.70 1.18 -3.47
CA ALA A 80 1.14 0.83 -4.76
C ALA A 80 1.21 -0.68 -4.97
N ILE A 81 0.09 -1.29 -5.34
CA ILE A 81 -0.05 -2.72 -5.59
C ILE A 81 -0.45 -2.91 -7.05
N ILE A 82 0.36 -3.69 -7.77
CA ILE A 82 0.09 -4.09 -9.14
C ILE A 82 0.13 -5.62 -9.22
N ILE A 83 -0.92 -6.23 -9.77
CA ILE A 83 -0.91 -7.66 -10.10
C ILE A 83 -0.88 -7.81 -11.61
N ILE A 84 0.03 -8.64 -12.12
CA ILE A 84 0.13 -9.00 -13.53
C ILE A 84 -0.08 -10.50 -13.75
N ASP A 85 -0.59 -10.84 -14.93
CA ASP A 85 -0.73 -12.22 -15.41
C ASP A 85 0.54 -12.75 -16.10
N ASP A 86 0.47 -13.97 -16.61
CA ASP A 86 1.53 -14.66 -17.36
C ASP A 86 2.00 -13.90 -18.62
N ASP A 87 1.14 -13.05 -19.21
CA ASP A 87 1.45 -12.21 -20.37
C ASP A 87 1.98 -10.81 -19.96
N HIS A 88 2.26 -10.61 -18.67
CA HIS A 88 2.65 -9.35 -18.05
C HIS A 88 1.62 -8.21 -18.26
N ARG A 89 0.34 -8.56 -18.37
CA ARG A 89 -0.77 -7.61 -18.41
C ARG A 89 -1.26 -7.32 -17.00
N ILE A 90 -1.56 -6.05 -16.75
CA ILE A 90 -2.04 -5.60 -15.46
C ILE A 90 -3.48 -6.08 -15.26
N VAL A 91 -3.74 -6.72 -14.13
CA VAL A 91 -5.06 -7.22 -13.74
C VAL A 91 -5.59 -6.46 -12.54
N ILE A 92 -4.72 -6.08 -11.60
CA ILE A 92 -5.07 -5.20 -10.48
C ILE A 92 -4.12 -4.02 -10.46
N PHE A 93 -4.68 -2.83 -10.25
CA PHE A 93 -3.97 -1.57 -10.12
C PHE A 93 -4.70 -0.74 -9.06
N ASN A 94 -4.15 -0.65 -7.85
CA ASN A 94 -4.84 0.01 -6.74
C ASN A 94 -4.73 1.55 -6.79
N ALA A 95 -5.46 2.25 -5.91
CA ALA A 95 -5.48 3.71 -5.85
C ALA A 95 -4.08 4.32 -5.66
N ALA A 96 -3.26 3.73 -4.78
CA ALA A 96 -1.88 4.18 -4.59
C ALA A 96 -1.03 4.04 -5.88
N ALA A 97 -1.27 2.99 -6.69
CA ALA A 97 -0.62 2.85 -8.00
C ALA A 97 -1.08 3.94 -8.98
N GLU A 98 -2.37 4.30 -8.98
CA GLU A 98 -2.89 5.42 -9.78
C GLU A 98 -2.21 6.73 -9.44
N GLU A 99 -2.06 7.02 -8.16
CA GLU A 99 -1.41 8.24 -7.67
C GLU A 99 0.05 8.32 -8.11
N ILE A 100 0.84 7.27 -7.87
CA ILE A 100 2.27 7.32 -8.18
C ILE A 100 2.55 7.22 -9.69
N PHE A 101 1.73 6.53 -10.48
CA PHE A 101 1.96 6.47 -11.92
C PHE A 101 1.22 7.54 -12.72
N GLN A 102 0.36 8.31 -12.07
CA GLN A 102 -0.50 9.34 -12.71
C GLN A 102 -1.30 8.74 -13.87
N CYS A 103 -1.81 7.52 -13.66
CA CYS A 103 -2.54 6.74 -14.65
C CYS A 103 -3.72 6.08 -13.94
N SER A 104 -4.94 6.19 -14.47
CA SER A 104 -6.08 5.48 -13.86
C SER A 104 -5.95 3.97 -14.05
N ALA A 105 -6.62 3.21 -13.18
CA ALA A 105 -6.76 1.78 -13.28
C ALA A 105 -7.47 1.39 -14.59
N ASP A 106 -8.46 2.17 -15.02
CA ASP A 106 -9.16 1.96 -16.30
C ASP A 106 -8.23 2.06 -17.52
N GLU A 107 -7.20 2.91 -17.46
CA GLU A 107 -6.16 2.99 -18.49
C GLU A 107 -5.06 1.91 -18.31
N ALA A 108 -4.76 1.54 -17.08
CA ALA A 108 -3.65 0.63 -16.78
C ALA A 108 -4.02 -0.85 -16.98
N VAL A 109 -5.20 -1.27 -16.52
CA VAL A 109 -5.66 -2.66 -16.54
C VAL A 109 -5.82 -3.15 -17.98
N GLY A 110 -5.37 -4.38 -18.24
CA GLY A 110 -5.31 -5.01 -19.55
C GLY A 110 -4.09 -4.61 -20.39
N ASN A 111 -3.44 -3.48 -20.08
CA ASN A 111 -2.20 -3.06 -20.72
C ASN A 111 -0.97 -3.70 -20.07
N THR A 112 0.16 -3.63 -20.78
CA THR A 112 1.43 -4.18 -20.29
C THR A 112 2.06 -3.28 -19.22
N LEU A 113 2.69 -3.91 -18.22
CA LEU A 113 3.48 -3.22 -17.19
C LEU A 113 4.60 -2.35 -17.77
N ASP A 114 5.10 -2.66 -18.98
CA ASP A 114 6.21 -1.95 -19.62
C ASP A 114 5.97 -0.45 -19.77
N GLN A 115 4.72 0.01 -19.85
CA GLN A 115 4.42 1.44 -19.95
C GLN A 115 4.93 2.24 -18.75
N PHE A 116 5.08 1.60 -17.58
CA PHE A 116 5.56 2.19 -16.34
C PHE A 116 7.05 2.00 -16.09
N ILE A 117 7.77 1.47 -17.09
CA ILE A 117 9.20 1.17 -17.02
C ILE A 117 9.93 2.00 -18.08
N PRO A 118 11.02 2.71 -17.72
CA PRO A 118 11.84 3.45 -18.67
C PRO A 118 12.30 2.57 -19.84
N LEU A 119 12.23 3.10 -21.06
CA LEU A 119 12.49 2.33 -22.30
C LEU A 119 13.80 1.52 -22.28
N PRO A 120 14.95 2.05 -21.81
CA PRO A 120 16.21 1.29 -21.79
C PRO A 120 16.19 0.07 -20.85
N LEU A 121 15.29 0.05 -19.86
CA LEU A 121 15.24 -0.97 -18.82
C LEU A 121 14.26 -2.11 -19.10
N ARG A 122 13.35 -1.94 -20.07
CA ARG A 122 12.25 -2.88 -20.34
C ARG A 122 12.73 -4.29 -20.68
N SER A 123 13.73 -4.44 -21.56
CA SER A 123 14.24 -5.75 -21.97
C SER A 123 14.86 -6.52 -20.80
N ALA A 124 15.74 -5.86 -20.03
CA ALA A 124 16.36 -6.43 -18.85
C ALA A 124 15.31 -6.79 -17.78
N HIS A 125 14.30 -5.95 -17.60
CA HIS A 125 13.22 -6.19 -16.65
C HIS A 125 12.39 -7.43 -17.01
N ARG A 126 11.98 -7.58 -18.27
CA ARG A 126 11.23 -8.79 -18.72
C ARG A 126 12.02 -10.06 -18.46
N GLU A 127 13.32 -10.04 -18.72
CA GLU A 127 14.21 -11.18 -18.43
C GLU A 127 14.31 -11.46 -16.92
N HIS A 128 14.32 -10.42 -16.09
CA HIS A 128 14.32 -10.58 -14.63
C HIS A 128 13.02 -11.18 -14.09
N ILE A 129 11.88 -10.81 -14.66
CA ILE A 129 10.58 -11.41 -14.32
C ILE A 129 10.56 -12.87 -14.75
N ARG A 130 10.93 -13.15 -16.00
CA ARG A 130 10.96 -14.52 -16.54
C ARG A 130 11.79 -15.44 -15.67
N ARG A 131 13.03 -15.05 -15.35
CA ARG A 131 13.91 -15.85 -14.49
C ARG A 131 13.32 -16.07 -13.09
N PHE A 132 12.68 -15.05 -12.50
CA PHE A 132 12.01 -15.19 -11.21
C PHE A 132 10.83 -16.17 -11.26
N ALA A 133 10.06 -16.16 -12.35
CA ALA A 133 8.99 -17.13 -12.56
C ALA A 133 9.52 -18.57 -12.75
N GLU A 134 10.76 -18.73 -13.22
CA GLU A 134 11.42 -20.03 -13.42
C GLU A 134 12.14 -20.55 -12.16
N THR A 135 12.56 -19.68 -11.23
CA THR A 135 13.33 -20.09 -10.03
C THR A 135 12.51 -20.79 -8.96
N GLY A 136 11.18 -20.60 -8.95
CA GLY A 136 10.29 -21.10 -7.89
C GLY A 136 10.37 -20.33 -6.57
N GLU A 137 11.11 -19.20 -6.52
CA GLU A 137 11.11 -18.32 -5.36
C GLU A 137 9.74 -17.65 -5.19
N THR A 138 9.13 -17.72 -4.02
CA THR A 138 7.77 -17.16 -3.80
C THR A 138 7.78 -15.63 -3.67
N SER A 139 8.88 -15.03 -3.22
CA SER A 139 9.03 -13.58 -3.13
C SER A 139 10.48 -13.12 -3.07
N ARG A 140 10.75 -11.89 -3.53
CA ARG A 140 12.05 -11.21 -3.38
C ARG A 140 11.92 -9.69 -3.47
N ARG A 141 12.95 -8.97 -3.00
CA ARG A 141 13.12 -7.54 -3.27
C ARG A 141 13.73 -7.33 -4.66
N MET A 142 13.37 -6.24 -5.33
CA MET A 142 13.96 -5.87 -6.63
C MET A 142 15.08 -4.84 -6.49
N GLY A 143 16.08 -4.92 -7.37
CA GLY A 143 17.20 -3.97 -7.44
C GLY A 143 18.34 -4.29 -6.48
N ALA A 144 19.58 -3.93 -6.86
CA ALA A 144 20.78 -4.23 -6.08
C ALA A 144 20.82 -3.49 -4.73
N ASN A 145 20.29 -2.27 -4.69
CA ASN A 145 20.20 -1.43 -3.49
C ASN A 145 18.75 -1.20 -3.06
N MET A 146 17.84 -2.12 -3.40
CA MET A 146 16.38 -1.96 -3.25
C MET A 146 15.75 -0.81 -4.05
N GLU A 147 16.53 -0.10 -4.88
CA GLU A 147 16.05 1.01 -5.69
C GLU A 147 15.96 0.62 -7.16
N ILE A 148 14.82 0.94 -7.78
CA ILE A 148 14.56 0.87 -9.20
C ILE A 148 14.00 2.22 -9.70
N SER A 149 13.87 2.38 -11.01
CA SER A 149 13.26 3.58 -11.61
C SER A 149 11.94 3.23 -12.28
N GLY A 150 10.89 3.94 -11.92
CA GLY A 150 9.60 3.93 -12.60
C GLY A 150 9.46 5.06 -13.61
N LEU A 151 8.44 4.96 -14.45
CA LEU A 151 8.04 5.99 -15.42
C LEU A 151 6.58 6.35 -15.19
N ARG A 152 6.31 7.62 -14.88
CA ARG A 152 4.93 8.14 -14.78
C ARG A 152 4.33 8.32 -16.16
N ARG A 153 3.00 8.43 -16.24
CA ARG A 153 2.24 8.66 -17.49
C ARG A 153 2.72 9.90 -18.27
N ASN A 154 3.16 10.93 -17.55
CA ASN A 154 3.69 12.18 -18.10
C ASN A 154 5.13 12.05 -18.68
N GLY A 155 5.78 10.89 -18.54
CA GLY A 155 7.15 10.63 -18.98
C GLY A 155 8.24 10.93 -17.94
N GLU A 156 7.89 11.40 -16.76
CA GLU A 156 8.81 11.64 -15.66
C GLU A 156 9.31 10.32 -15.06
N THR A 157 10.63 10.18 -14.93
CA THR A 157 11.23 9.06 -14.22
C THR A 157 11.35 9.37 -12.74
N PHE A 158 11.04 8.40 -11.89
CA PHE A 158 11.09 8.58 -10.44
C PHE A 158 11.62 7.33 -9.73
N PRO A 159 12.28 7.50 -8.56
CA PRO A 159 12.86 6.40 -7.81
C PRO A 159 11.78 5.63 -7.03
N LEU A 160 11.87 4.31 -7.09
CA LEU A 160 10.94 3.37 -6.47
C LEU A 160 11.69 2.32 -5.67
N GLU A 161 11.11 1.86 -4.57
CA GLU A 161 11.42 0.56 -3.98
C GLU A 161 10.36 -0.45 -4.41
N ALA A 162 10.77 -1.69 -4.70
CA ALA A 162 9.85 -2.71 -5.15
C ALA A 162 10.12 -4.08 -4.53
N SER A 163 9.06 -4.80 -4.23
CA SER A 163 9.07 -6.25 -3.98
C SER A 163 8.16 -6.96 -4.96
N ILE A 164 8.49 -8.21 -5.25
CA ILE A 164 7.69 -9.09 -6.11
C ILE A 164 7.44 -10.39 -5.40
N SER A 165 6.23 -10.90 -5.54
CA SER A 165 5.86 -12.26 -5.19
C SER A 165 5.16 -12.94 -6.35
N GLN A 166 5.17 -14.27 -6.35
CA GLN A 166 4.43 -15.08 -7.30
C GLN A 166 3.50 -16.04 -6.59
N THR A 167 2.31 -16.22 -7.15
CA THR A 167 1.34 -17.24 -6.73
C THR A 167 0.86 -18.00 -7.96
N GLU A 168 0.48 -19.26 -7.76
CA GLU A 168 -0.10 -20.09 -8.80
C GLU A 168 -1.51 -20.50 -8.37
N GLN A 169 -2.50 -20.24 -9.24
CA GLN A 169 -3.89 -20.59 -9.00
C GLN A 169 -4.49 -21.17 -10.28
N SER A 170 -5.03 -22.38 -10.20
CA SER A 170 -5.67 -23.07 -11.33
C SER A 170 -4.80 -23.18 -12.58
N GLY A 171 -3.48 -23.33 -12.40
CA GLY A 171 -2.49 -23.45 -13.49
C GLY A 171 -2.12 -22.13 -14.18
N LYS A 172 -2.59 -20.98 -13.65
CA LYS A 172 -2.14 -19.64 -14.06
C LYS A 172 -1.26 -19.03 -12.99
N ARG A 173 -0.23 -18.29 -13.40
CA ARG A 173 0.63 -17.58 -12.45
C ARG A 173 0.23 -16.12 -12.39
N TRP A 174 0.34 -15.59 -11.18
CA TRP A 174 0.08 -14.22 -10.86
C TRP A 174 1.32 -13.65 -10.19
N LEU A 175 1.76 -12.50 -10.66
CA LEU A 175 2.86 -11.78 -10.06
C LEU A 175 2.32 -10.54 -9.39
N THR A 176 2.55 -10.42 -8.08
CA THR A 176 2.17 -9.26 -7.31
C THR A 176 3.40 -8.41 -7.05
N VAL A 177 3.34 -7.14 -7.44
CA VAL A 177 4.39 -6.15 -7.23
C VAL A 177 3.88 -5.12 -6.25
N ILE A 178 4.65 -4.89 -5.18
CA ILE A 178 4.39 -3.81 -4.22
C ILE A 178 5.47 -2.76 -4.41
N LEU A 179 5.05 -1.51 -4.59
CA LEU A 179 5.87 -0.38 -5.00
C LEU A 179 5.73 0.76 -4.01
N ARG A 180 6.86 1.41 -3.70
CA ARG A 180 6.92 2.58 -2.83
C ARG A 180 7.67 3.71 -3.50
N ASP A 181 7.00 4.85 -3.67
CA ASP A 181 7.63 6.08 -4.13
C ASP A 181 8.56 6.65 -3.05
N ILE A 182 9.86 6.71 -3.35
CA ILE A 182 10.88 7.23 -2.45
C ILE A 182 11.40 8.61 -2.87
N SER A 183 10.74 9.28 -3.82
CA SER A 183 11.14 10.59 -4.35
C SER A 183 11.32 11.61 -3.23
N ARG A 184 10.36 11.71 -2.31
CA ARG A 184 10.42 12.64 -1.17
C ARG A 184 11.57 12.33 -0.23
N ARG A 185 11.84 11.03 0.02
CA ARG A 185 12.95 10.59 0.87
C ARG A 185 14.28 11.01 0.24
N LYS A 186 14.47 10.72 -1.06
CA LYS A 186 15.68 11.10 -1.79
C LYS A 186 15.87 12.61 -1.87
N GLN A 187 14.82 13.37 -2.15
CA GLN A 187 14.88 14.84 -2.16
C GLN A 187 15.32 15.41 -0.81
N ASN A 188 14.86 14.83 0.30
CA ASN A 188 15.28 15.26 1.63
C ASN A 188 16.75 14.90 1.90
N GLU A 189 17.18 13.69 1.55
CA GLU A 189 18.56 13.24 1.69
C GLU A 189 19.52 14.12 0.86
N GLU A 190 19.16 14.39 -0.39
CA GLU A 190 19.90 15.29 -1.29
C GLU A 190 19.95 16.70 -0.75
N ARG A 191 18.85 17.22 -0.19
CA ARG A 191 18.82 18.57 0.39
C ARG A 191 19.71 18.68 1.62
N VAL A 192 19.67 17.69 2.51
CA VAL A 192 20.55 17.64 3.69
C VAL A 192 22.01 17.54 3.25
N SER A 193 22.32 16.67 2.29
CA SER A 193 23.67 16.53 1.73
C SER A 193 24.18 17.83 1.10
N TYR A 194 23.33 18.50 0.31
CA TYR A 194 23.63 19.78 -0.33
C TYR A 194 23.92 20.89 0.68
N LEU A 195 23.08 21.03 1.72
CA LEU A 195 23.30 21.99 2.80
C LEU A 195 24.58 21.67 3.56
N GLY A 196 24.85 20.39 3.85
CA GLY A 196 26.11 19.95 4.44
C GLY A 196 27.32 20.39 3.63
N ARG A 197 27.26 20.24 2.29
CA ARG A 197 28.34 20.68 1.39
C ARG A 197 28.51 22.19 1.38
N ILE A 198 27.42 22.96 1.34
CA ILE A 198 27.49 24.44 1.42
C ILE A 198 28.14 24.88 2.73
N LEU A 199 27.74 24.29 3.85
CA LEU A 199 28.30 24.62 5.16
C LEU A 199 29.79 24.26 5.23
N ASP A 200 30.19 23.11 4.68
CA ASP A 200 31.59 22.69 4.67
C ASP A 200 32.45 23.58 3.76
N GLU A 201 31.96 23.96 2.58
CA GLU A 201 32.67 24.83 1.62
C GLU A 201 32.58 26.33 1.95
N SER A 202 31.79 26.70 2.97
CA SER A 202 31.66 28.10 3.41
C SER A 202 32.96 28.62 4.03
N VAL A 203 33.28 29.88 3.73
CA VAL A 203 34.37 30.62 4.39
C VAL A 203 34.06 31.01 5.83
N ASN A 204 32.78 30.99 6.22
CA ASN A 204 32.39 31.26 7.60
C ASN A 204 32.80 30.08 8.47
N GLU A 205 33.38 30.39 9.63
CA GLU A 205 33.76 29.37 10.60
C GLU A 205 32.54 28.91 11.40
N VAL A 206 32.21 27.62 11.29
CA VAL A 206 31.07 27.02 11.97
C VAL A 206 31.57 25.88 12.84
N TYR A 207 31.25 25.99 14.12
CA TYR A 207 31.60 25.02 15.15
C TYR A 207 30.33 24.52 15.83
N VAL A 208 30.17 23.21 15.92
CA VAL A 208 29.11 22.54 16.68
C VAL A 208 29.80 21.73 17.77
N PHE A 209 29.34 21.87 19.01
CA PHE A 209 29.89 21.18 20.17
C PHE A 209 28.79 20.69 21.10
N ASP A 210 29.12 19.70 21.93
CA ASP A 210 28.22 19.16 22.93
C ASP A 210 27.99 20.19 24.04
N ALA A 211 26.73 20.53 24.34
CA ALA A 211 26.40 21.59 25.29
C ALA A 211 26.77 21.27 26.75
N THR A 212 27.11 20.01 27.07
CA THR A 212 27.48 19.58 28.43
C THR A 212 28.99 19.46 28.59
N THR A 213 29.65 18.78 27.64
CA THR A 213 31.10 18.50 27.67
C THR A 213 31.93 19.56 26.96
N LEU A 214 31.29 20.44 26.18
CA LEU A 214 31.89 21.47 25.32
C LEU A 214 32.82 20.93 24.23
N ARG A 215 32.88 19.61 24.03
CA ARG A 215 33.71 19.01 22.98
C ARG A 215 33.10 19.26 21.61
N PHE A 216 33.92 19.62 20.63
CA PHE A 216 33.45 19.76 19.26
C PHE A 216 32.91 18.43 18.73
N ILE A 217 31.71 18.48 18.13
CA ILE A 217 31.03 17.38 17.44
C ILE A 217 31.23 17.52 15.93
N GLN A 218 31.27 18.76 15.43
CA GLN A 218 31.47 19.05 14.02
C GLN A 218 32.13 20.42 13.87
N VAL A 219 33.13 20.49 12.99
CA VAL A 219 33.79 21.74 12.62
C VAL A 219 33.87 21.77 11.10
N ASN A 220 33.32 22.80 10.46
CA ASN A 220 33.29 22.88 9.00
C ASN A 220 34.70 23.10 8.42
N LYS A 221 34.92 22.77 7.14
CA LYS A 221 36.25 22.87 6.51
C LYS A 221 36.80 24.30 6.55
N GLY A 222 35.97 25.32 6.31
CA GLY A 222 36.39 26.72 6.42
C GLY A 222 37.01 27.06 7.78
N ALA A 223 36.37 26.63 8.89
CA ALA A 223 36.96 26.78 10.22
C ALA A 223 38.30 26.07 10.34
N ARG A 224 38.39 24.79 9.94
CA ARG A 224 39.63 23.99 10.03
C ARG A 224 40.78 24.63 9.27
N ASP A 225 40.52 25.09 8.05
CA ASP A 225 41.52 25.70 7.18
C ASP A 225 42.02 27.05 7.77
N ASN A 226 41.15 27.81 8.44
CA ASN A 226 41.52 29.08 9.06
C ASN A 226 42.32 28.92 10.37
N ILE A 227 41.89 28.01 11.24
CA ILE A 227 42.53 27.82 12.56
C ILE A 227 43.74 26.87 12.51
N GLY A 228 43.85 26.08 11.44
CA GLY A 228 45.01 25.22 11.19
C GLY A 228 45.05 23.90 11.96
N TYR A 229 43.96 23.54 12.67
CA TYR A 229 43.86 22.28 13.39
C TYR A 229 43.21 21.18 12.54
N SER A 230 43.72 19.95 12.68
CA SER A 230 43.09 18.79 12.06
C SER A 230 41.76 18.45 12.76
N LEU A 231 40.89 17.73 12.05
CA LEU A 231 39.61 17.28 12.61
C LEU A 231 39.80 16.40 13.87
N GLY A 232 40.86 15.58 13.87
CA GLY A 232 41.17 14.70 15.02
C GLY A 232 41.59 15.49 16.26
N GLU A 233 42.38 16.56 16.09
CA GLU A 233 42.76 17.46 17.19
C GLU A 233 41.53 18.20 17.72
N LEU A 234 40.69 18.73 16.83
CA LEU A 234 39.51 19.49 17.21
C LEU A 234 38.50 18.67 18.02
N PHE A 235 38.34 17.37 17.76
CA PHE A 235 37.47 16.52 18.59
C PHE A 235 37.93 16.37 20.05
N LEU A 236 39.20 16.67 20.34
CA LEU A 236 39.73 16.66 21.69
C LEU A 236 39.65 18.05 22.37
N MET A 237 39.33 19.09 21.61
CA MET A 237 39.28 20.48 22.04
C MET A 237 37.85 20.96 22.34
N THR A 238 37.78 22.13 22.97
CA THR A 238 36.59 22.89 23.32
C THR A 238 36.69 24.33 22.80
N PRO A 239 35.58 25.09 22.74
CA PRO A 239 35.63 26.51 22.38
C PRO A 239 36.60 27.37 23.22
N LEU A 240 36.83 26.99 24.48
CA LEU A 240 37.74 27.70 25.39
C LEU A 240 39.22 27.51 24.99
N ASP A 241 39.56 26.39 24.34
CA ASP A 241 40.92 26.15 23.82
C ASP A 241 41.25 27.06 22.63
N LEU A 242 40.23 27.48 21.86
CA LEU A 242 40.37 28.41 20.73
C LEU A 242 40.29 29.88 21.16
N LYS A 243 39.65 30.18 22.29
CA LYS A 243 39.53 31.53 22.87
C LYS A 243 39.96 31.52 24.34
N PRO A 244 41.28 31.52 24.61
CA PRO A 244 41.79 31.44 25.99
C PRO A 244 41.48 32.70 26.82
N ASP A 245 41.10 33.81 26.18
CA ASP A 245 40.83 35.08 26.84
C ASP A 245 39.48 35.12 27.58
N VAL A 246 38.63 34.09 27.43
CA VAL A 246 37.33 33.98 28.08
C VAL A 246 37.43 32.97 29.22
N SER A 247 37.02 33.35 30.44
CA SER A 247 36.98 32.41 31.56
C SER A 247 35.87 31.38 31.39
N THR A 248 36.10 30.17 31.90
CA THR A 248 35.09 29.09 31.88
C THR A 248 33.75 29.55 32.46
N ASP A 249 33.78 30.30 33.57
CA ASP A 249 32.56 30.78 34.23
C ASP A 249 31.78 31.76 33.35
N GLN A 250 32.47 32.72 32.70
CA GLN A 250 31.83 33.64 31.76
C GLN A 250 31.23 32.92 30.56
N TYR A 251 31.93 31.91 30.04
CA TYR A 251 31.44 31.14 28.90
C TYR A 251 30.21 30.30 29.26
N LEU A 252 30.18 29.71 30.45
CA LEU A 252 29.02 28.95 30.93
C LEU A 252 27.82 29.86 31.23
N GLU A 253 28.04 31.06 31.78
CA GLU A 253 26.98 32.06 31.93
C GLU A 253 26.37 32.46 30.59
N LEU A 254 27.21 32.66 29.57
CA LEU A 254 26.78 32.98 28.21
C LEU A 254 25.90 31.87 27.61
N LEU A 255 26.21 30.60 27.87
CA LEU A 255 25.45 29.46 27.39
C LEU A 255 24.18 29.17 28.20
N SER A 256 24.07 29.67 29.43
CA SER A 256 22.96 29.36 30.34
C SER A 256 21.57 29.63 29.73
N PRO A 257 21.29 30.81 29.13
CA PRO A 257 19.99 31.09 28.50
C PRO A 257 19.68 30.20 27.30
N LEU A 258 20.72 29.73 26.58
CA LEU A 258 20.56 28.78 25.47
C LEU A 258 20.19 27.39 26.00
N ARG A 259 20.79 26.96 27.11
CA ARG A 259 20.56 25.65 27.73
C ARG A 259 19.18 25.53 28.37
N THR A 260 18.67 26.61 28.95
CA THR A 260 17.32 26.66 29.53
C THR A 260 16.22 26.83 28.48
N GLY A 261 16.60 27.13 27.23
CA GLY A 261 15.66 27.44 26.15
C GLY A 261 15.03 28.84 26.28
N GLU A 262 15.54 29.68 27.17
CA GLU A 262 15.11 31.08 27.30
C GLU A 262 15.49 31.93 26.08
N ARG A 263 16.56 31.54 25.37
CA ARG A 263 16.99 32.15 24.10
C ARG A 263 17.45 31.10 23.10
N GLU A 264 17.27 31.39 21.81
CA GLU A 264 17.76 30.54 20.70
C GLU A 264 19.16 30.99 20.19
N GLN A 265 19.60 32.20 20.55
CA GLN A 265 20.88 32.77 20.15
C GLN A 265 21.42 33.76 21.21
N VAL A 266 22.74 33.92 21.25
CA VAL A 266 23.46 34.90 22.09
C VAL A 266 23.92 36.07 21.22
#